data_AF-A0ABD5LMT0-F1
#
_entry.id   AF-A0ABD5LMT0-F1
#
_cell.length_a   1.000
_cell.length_b   1.000
_cell.length_c   1.000
_cell.angle_alpha   90.00
_cell.angle_beta   90.00
_cell.angle_gamma   90.00
#
_symmetry.space_group_name_H-M   'P 1'
#
loop_
_entity.id
_entity.type
_entity.pdbx_description
1 polymer ?
#
loop_
_entity_poly.entity_id
_entity_poly.type
_entity_poly.pdbx_seq_one_letter_code
_entity_poly.pdbx_strand_id
1 'polypeptide(L)' 'MPRFFFTVISGKSVLDDLEGSDLSSLDRAIEEALKDARALMSEAILQGRDISEGCIIIRNIEQEVLKVVRFVDALDRNH' A
#
# COMPACT_ATOMS: atom_id res chain seq x y z
N MET A 1 -4.80 18.65 7.34
CA MET A 1 -4.05 17.39 7.49
C MET A 1 -3.39 17.10 6.16
N PRO A 2 -2.16 16.55 6.11
CA PRO A 2 -1.55 16.16 4.86
C PRO A 2 -2.38 15.07 4.17
N ARG A 3 -2.52 15.19 2.85
CA ARG A 3 -3.21 14.21 2.02
C ARG A 3 -2.20 13.27 1.39
N PHE A 4 -2.44 11.97 1.53
CA PHE A 4 -1.61 10.92 0.97
C PHE A 4 -2.39 10.11 -0.05
N PHE A 5 -1.74 9.74 -1.13
CA PHE A 5 -2.33 8.96 -2.22
C PHE A 5 -1.66 7.59 -2.25
N PHE A 6 -2.45 6.53 -2.43
CA PHE A 6 -1.99 5.15 -2.39
C PHE A 6 -2.14 4.49 -3.76
N THR A 7 -1.03 4.08 -4.36
CA THR A 7 -1.06 3.33 -5.62
C THR A 7 -0.72 1.88 -5.35
N VAL A 8 -1.66 0.99 -5.58
CA VAL A 8 -1.46 -0.45 -5.47
C VAL A 8 -0.97 -1.00 -6.80
N ILE A 9 0.18 -1.66 -6.78
CA ILE A 9 0.74 -2.36 -7.94
C ILE A 9 0.77 -3.85 -7.62
N SER A 10 0.11 -4.66 -8.44
CA SER A 10 0.08 -6.11 -8.30
C SER A 10 0.13 -6.77 -9.67
N GLY A 11 1.28 -7.33 -10.02
CA GLY A 11 1.53 -7.94 -11.32
C GLY A 11 1.27 -6.97 -12.49
N LYS A 12 0.19 -7.20 -13.24
CA LYS A 12 -0.22 -6.35 -14.38
C LYS A 12 -1.27 -5.30 -14.02
N SER A 13 -1.74 -5.29 -12.78
CA SER A 13 -2.77 -4.38 -12.31
C SER A 13 -2.13 -3.22 -11.56
N VAL A 14 -2.49 -2.00 -11.94
CA VAL A 14 -2.18 -0.78 -11.21
C VAL A 14 -3.50 -0.14 -10.83
N LEU A 15 -3.74 0.00 -9.53
CA LEU A 15 -4.90 0.67 -8.97
C LEU A 15 -4.42 1.94 -8.31
N ASP A 16 -4.91 3.06 -8.80
CA ASP A 16 -4.51 4.36 -8.29
C ASP A 16 -5.62 4.99 -7.46
N ASP A 17 -5.28 5.38 -6.22
CA ASP A 17 -6.18 6.15 -5.38
C ASP A 17 -6.08 7.63 -5.77
N LEU A 18 -7.12 8.13 -6.43
CA LEU A 18 -7.26 9.53 -6.85
C LEU A 18 -7.91 10.42 -5.78
N GLU A 19 -8.58 9.82 -4.80
CA GLU A 19 -9.26 10.55 -3.73
C GLU A 19 -8.24 10.95 -2.66
N GLY A 20 -7.35 10.00 -2.34
CA GLY A 20 -6.35 10.11 -1.29
C GLY A 20 -6.99 10.12 0.10
N SER A 21 -6.18 9.86 1.11
CA SER A 21 -6.62 9.91 2.52
C SER A 21 -5.97 11.06 3.26
N ASP A 22 -6.76 11.79 4.03
CA ASP A 22 -6.28 12.84 4.94
C ASP A 22 -5.76 12.18 6.23
N LEU A 23 -4.44 12.02 6.32
CA LEU A 23 -3.79 11.38 7.46
C LEU A 23 -2.94 12.38 8.23
N SER A 24 -2.67 12.09 9.51
CA SER A 24 -1.92 13.02 10.37
C SER A 24 -0.42 13.00 10.12
N SER A 25 0.14 11.88 9.64
CA SER A 25 1.58 11.73 9.35
C SER A 25 1.84 10.61 8.34
N LEU A 26 3.07 10.59 7.79
CA LEU A 26 3.53 9.50 6.93
C LEU A 26 3.51 8.16 7.65
N ASP A 27 3.82 8.11 8.95
CA ASP A 27 3.78 6.86 9.73
C ASP A 27 2.37 6.25 9.75
N ARG A 28 1.32 7.09 9.86
CA ARG A 28 -0.06 6.63 9.73
C ARG A 28 -0.37 6.12 8.32
N ALA A 29 0.13 6.78 7.29
CA ALA A 29 0.00 6.30 5.92
C ALA A 29 0.67 4.93 5.72
N ILE A 30 1.83 4.73 6.34
CA ILE A 30 2.54 3.44 6.30
C ILE A 30 1.73 2.36 7.05
N GLU A 31 1.21 2.65 8.23
CA GLU A 31 0.37 1.71 8.99
C GLU A 31 -0.87 1.27 8.20
N GLU A 32 -1.56 2.21 7.57
CA GLU A 32 -2.73 1.91 6.73
C GLU A 32 -2.33 1.10 5.49
N ALA A 33 -1.28 1.50 4.77
CA ALA A 33 -0.78 0.75 3.62
C ALA A 33 -0.36 -0.69 3.99
N LEU A 34 0.23 -0.90 5.17
CA LEU A 34 0.57 -2.25 5.66
C LEU A 34 -0.67 -3.09 5.95
N LYS A 35 -1.72 -2.49 6.52
CA LYS A 35 -3.01 -3.18 6.76
C LYS A 35 -3.66 -3.57 5.44
N ASP A 36 -3.70 -2.64 4.48
CA ASP A 36 -4.28 -2.87 3.16
C ASP A 36 -3.50 -3.92 2.38
N ALA A 37 -2.16 -3.85 2.38
CA ALA A 37 -1.30 -4.88 1.82
C ALA A 37 -1.63 -6.27 2.38
N ARG A 38 -1.79 -6.39 3.70
CA ARG A 38 -2.14 -7.65 4.36
C ARG A 38 -3.54 -8.14 3.98
N ALA A 39 -4.52 -7.25 3.89
CA ALA A 39 -5.88 -7.59 3.48
C ALA A 39 -5.91 -8.10 2.02
N LEU A 40 -5.26 -7.38 1.10
CA LEU A 40 -5.12 -7.75 -0.31
C LEU A 40 -4.40 -9.08 -0.47
N MET A 41 -3.29 -9.28 0.23
CA MET A 41 -2.57 -10.57 0.22
C MET A 41 -3.45 -11.70 0.71
N SER A 42 -4.16 -11.52 1.84
CA SER A 42 -5.05 -12.54 2.37
C SER A 42 -6.13 -12.93 1.36
N GLU A 43 -6.73 -11.94 0.68
CA GLU A 43 -7.74 -12.19 -0.34
C GLU A 43 -7.16 -12.90 -1.57
N ALA A 44 -6.00 -12.48 -2.06
CA ALA A 44 -5.34 -13.11 -3.20
C ALA A 44 -4.93 -14.56 -2.92
N ILE A 45 -4.40 -14.85 -1.73
CA ILE A 45 -4.06 -16.21 -1.29
C ILE A 45 -5.32 -17.09 -1.30
N LEU A 46 -6.44 -16.60 -0.79
CA LEU A 46 -7.72 -17.32 -0.82
C LEU A 46 -8.21 -17.60 -2.26
N GLN A 47 -7.90 -16.71 -3.20
CA GLN A 47 -8.20 -16.87 -4.63
C GLN A 47 -7.16 -17.70 -5.40
N GLY A 48 -6.10 -18.18 -4.73
CA GLY A 48 -4.99 -18.91 -5.37
C GLY A 48 -4.13 -18.03 -6.29
N ARG A 49 -4.09 -16.72 -6.06
CA ARG A 49 -3.26 -15.76 -6.79
C ARG A 49 -2.04 -15.39 -5.96
N ASP A 50 -0.87 -15.41 -6.58
CA ASP A 50 0.35 -14.89 -5.97
C ASP A 50 0.49 -13.41 -6.33
N ILE A 51 0.39 -12.55 -5.31
CA ILE A 51 0.61 -11.10 -5.42
C ILE A 51 1.81 -10.66 -4.58
N SER A 52 2.68 -11.58 -4.17
CA SER A 52 3.77 -11.30 -3.23
C SER A 52 4.75 -10.25 -3.73
N GLU A 53 4.92 -10.15 -5.06
CA GLU A 53 5.73 -9.12 -5.71
C GLU A 53 5.06 -7.72 -5.75
N GLY A 54 3.82 -7.62 -5.29
CA GLY A 54 3.06 -6.38 -5.26
C GLY A 54 3.55 -5.39 -4.21
N CYS A 55 3.22 -4.12 -4.40
CA CYS A 55 3.55 -3.03 -3.49
C CYS A 55 2.48 -1.93 -3.48
N ILE A 56 2.50 -1.13 -2.42
CA ILE A 56 1.74 0.11 -2.30
C ILE A 56 2.72 1.27 -2.28
N ILE A 57 2.53 2.22 -3.20
CA ILE A 57 3.29 3.45 -3.27
C ILE A 57 2.48 4.54 -2.56
N ILE A 58 3.11 5.21 -1.60
CA ILE A 58 2.53 6.34 -0.88
C ILE A 58 3.10 7.63 -1.48
N ARG A 59 2.21 8.50 -1.95
CA ARG A 59 2.54 9.78 -2.58
C ARG A 59 1.94 10.96 -1.83
N ASN A 60 2.58 12.12 -1.94
CA ASN A 60 2.03 13.39 -1.46
C ASN A 60 1.15 14.07 -2.54
N ILE A 61 0.62 15.25 -2.22
CA ILE A 61 -0.17 16.06 -3.15
C ILE A 61 0.60 16.55 -4.38
N GLU A 62 1.93 16.64 -4.27
CA GLU A 62 2.83 17.00 -5.37
C GLU A 62 3.17 15.78 -6.25
N GLN A 63 2.52 14.63 -6.00
CA GLN A 63 2.76 13.34 -6.67
C GLN A 63 4.17 12.76 -6.42
N GLU A 64 4.89 13.28 -5.43
CA GLU A 64 6.19 12.75 -5.03
C GLU A 64 6.02 11.46 -4.22
N VAL A 65 6.85 10.47 -4.52
CA VAL A 65 6.87 9.20 -3.78
C VAL A 65 7.54 9.42 -2.44
N LEU A 66 6.76 9.32 -1.36
CA LEU A 66 7.27 9.40 0.01
C LEU A 66 7.76 8.04 0.51
N LYS A 67 7.06 6.96 0.15
CA LYS A 67 7.38 5.61 0.59
C LYS A 67 6.84 4.55 -0.37
N VAL A 68 7.52 3.42 -0.42
CA VAL A 68 7.02 2.19 -1.05
C VAL A 68 6.93 1.11 0.02
N VAL A 69 5.77 0.49 0.16
CA VAL A 69 5.48 -0.61 1.09
C VAL A 69 5.28 -1.86 0.24
N ARG A 70 6.22 -2.81 0.28
CA ARG A 70 6.02 -4.07 -0.45
C ARG A 70 5.10 -4.96 0.36
N PHE A 71 4.34 -5.80 -0.32
CA PHE A 71 3.43 -6.70 0.38
C PHE A 71 4.18 -7.71 1.26
N VAL A 72 5.38 -8.14 0.86
CA VAL A 72 6.25 -8.96 1.71
C VAL A 72 6.60 -8.28 3.03
N ASP A 73 6.74 -6.95 3.05
CA ASP A 73 7.04 -6.20 4.26
C ASP A 73 5.83 -6.21 5.23
N ALA A 74 4.61 -6.46 4.74
CA ALA A 74 3.40 -6.61 5.56
C ALA A 74 3.25 -8.00 6.21
N LEU A 75 3.96 -9.00 5.68
CA LEU A 75 4.07 -10.35 6.23
C LEU A 75 5.21 -10.49 7.24
N ASP A 76 6.26 -9.68 7.09
CA ASP A 76 7.42 -9.75 7.97
C ASP A 76 7.03 -9.30 9.38
N ARG A 77 6.97 -10.27 10.29
CA ARG A 77 6.51 -10.11 11.68
C ARG A 77 7.62 -9.67 12.63
N ASN A 78 8.72 -9.12 12.10
CA ASN A 78 9.92 -8.83 12.86
C ASN A 78 10.06 -7.34 13.21
N HIS A 79 9.67 -7.08 14.47
CA HIS A 79 10.18 -6.11 15.44
C HIS A 79 9.98 -4.60 15.21
#